data_AF-A0A4Q9KH62-F1
#
_entry.id   AF-A0A4Q9KH62-F1
#
_cell.length_a   1.000
_cell.length_b   1.000
_cell.length_c   1.000
_cell.angle_alpha   90.00
_cell.angle_beta   90.00
_cell.angle_gamma   90.00
#
_symmetry.space_group_name_H-M   'P 1'
#
loop_
_entity.id
_entity.type
_entity.pdbx_description
1 polymer ?
#
loop_
_entity_poly.entity_id
_entity_poly.type
_entity_poly.pdbx_seq_one_letter_code
_entity_poly.pdbx_strand_id
1 'polypeptide(L)' 'MLVDCNACAARGPACGECVVSVLLGMPGAAEGGGLAPDERAALDALAGGGLLPPLRLVQAVGPVPKEQWPLTRRA' A
#
# COMPACT_ATOMS: atom_id res chain seq x y z
N MET A 1 8.48 -1.41 21.26
CA MET A 1 7.16 -2.05 21.13
C MET A 1 7.09 -2.66 19.74
N LEU A 2 6.67 -3.91 19.59
CA LEU A 2 6.61 -4.61 18.30
C LEU A 2 5.15 -5.01 18.02
N VAL A 3 4.62 -4.63 16.87
CA VAL A 3 3.26 -5.00 16.42
C VAL A 3 3.41 -6.05 15.32
N ASP A 4 2.85 -7.24 15.52
CA ASP A 4 2.80 -8.27 14.48
C ASP A 4 1.58 -8.05 13.59
N CYS A 5 1.79 -7.31 12.51
CA CYS A 5 0.76 -7.05 11.52
C CYS A 5 0.33 -8.32 10.77
N ASN A 6 1.10 -9.41 10.76
CA ASN A 6 0.75 -10.65 10.07
C ASN A 6 -0.22 -11.52 10.89
N ALA A 7 -0.08 -11.52 12.22
CA ALA A 7 -1.00 -12.22 13.12
C ALA A 7 -2.22 -11.37 13.57
N CYS A 8 -2.24 -10.09 13.22
CA CYS A 8 -3.31 -9.18 13.63
C CYS A 8 -4.67 -9.56 13.01
N ALA A 9 -5.64 -9.96 13.84
CA ALA A 9 -6.98 -10.34 13.39
C ALA A 9 -7.76 -9.20 12.70
N ALA A 10 -7.41 -7.94 13.00
CA ALA A 10 -8.02 -6.75 12.42
C ALA A 10 -7.29 -6.23 11.17
N ARG A 11 -6.21 -6.92 10.74
CA ARG A 11 -5.37 -6.51 9.60
C ARG A 11 -6.20 -6.37 8.32
N GLY A 12 -6.11 -5.20 7.71
CA GLY A 12 -6.93 -4.81 6.56
C GLY A 12 -7.99 -3.79 6.98
N PRO A 13 -9.20 -4.25 7.38
CA PRO A 13 -10.34 -3.35 7.57
C PRO A 13 -10.13 -2.29 8.65
N ALA A 14 -9.35 -2.58 9.71
CA ALA A 14 -9.10 -1.61 10.78
C ALA A 14 -7.78 -0.85 10.63
N CYS A 15 -6.99 -1.09 9.58
CA CYS A 15 -5.66 -0.49 9.46
C CYS A 15 -5.72 1.04 9.23
N GLY A 16 -6.78 1.55 8.60
CA GLY A 16 -6.95 2.98 8.34
C GLY A 16 -7.13 3.83 9.60
N GLU A 17 -7.63 3.22 10.68
CA GLU A 17 -7.86 3.86 11.98
C GLU A 17 -6.98 3.26 13.10
N CYS A 18 -6.01 2.42 12.73
CA CYS A 18 -5.09 1.82 13.70
C CYS A 18 -4.21 2.90 14.34
N VAL A 19 -3.97 2.80 15.65
CA VAL A 19 -3.03 3.68 16.39
C VAL A 19 -1.65 3.76 15.73
N VAL A 20 -1.22 2.70 15.04
CA VAL A 20 0.04 2.68 14.29
C VAL A 20 0.04 3.71 13.15
N SER A 21 -1.06 3.82 12.39
CA SER A 21 -1.23 4.79 11.30
C SER A 21 -1.30 6.23 11.82
N VAL A 22 -1.78 6.43 13.05
CA VAL A 22 -1.77 7.74 13.72
C VAL A 22 -0.36 8.12 14.17
N LEU A 23 0.38 7.18 14.76
CA LEU A 23 1.72 7.42 15.29
C LEU A 23 2.80 7.56 14.20
N LEU A 24 2.68 6.83 13.10
CA LEU A 24 3.66 6.82 12.00
C LEU A 24 3.23 7.65 10.78
N GLY A 25 2.02 8.21 10.80
CA GLY A 25 1.39 8.82 9.63
C GLY A 25 0.74 7.79 8.72
N MET A 26 -0.39 8.16 8.09
CA MET A 26 -1.06 7.30 7.12
C MET A 26 -0.13 7.09 5.92
N PRO A 27 0.12 5.85 5.47
CA PRO A 27 0.86 5.60 4.23
C PRO A 27 0.06 6.20 3.06
N GLY A 28 0.44 7.41 2.63
CA GLY A 28 -0.25 8.19 1.60
C GLY A 28 -0.67 9.62 2.00
N ALA A 29 -0.50 10.03 3.26
CA ALA A 29 -0.80 11.40 3.70
C ALA A 29 0.36 12.41 3.48
N ALA A 30 1.51 11.96 3.01
CA ALA A 30 2.54 12.87 2.51
C ALA A 30 2.13 13.33 1.09
N GLU A 31 2.05 14.65 0.89
CA GLU A 31 1.94 15.29 -0.42
C GLU A 31 2.94 14.61 -1.39
N GLY A 32 2.44 13.85 -2.38
CA GLY A 32 3.29 13.04 -3.28
C GLY A 32 3.21 11.53 -3.11
N GLY A 33 2.10 10.96 -2.65
CA GLY A 33 1.89 9.49 -2.52
C GLY A 33 1.89 8.67 -3.83
N GLY A 34 2.39 9.21 -4.94
CA GLY A 34 2.56 8.51 -6.21
C GLY A 34 4.02 8.17 -6.47
N LEU A 35 4.27 7.05 -7.13
CA LEU A 35 5.61 6.71 -7.62
C LEU A 35 6.00 7.69 -8.72
N ALA A 36 7.19 8.28 -8.60
CA ALA A 36 7.80 9.02 -9.68
C ALA A 36 8.06 8.09 -10.90
N PRO A 37 8.19 8.65 -12.13
CA PRO A 37 8.42 7.84 -13.32
C PRO A 37 9.61 6.88 -13.20
N ASP A 38 10.71 7.33 -12.60
CA ASP A 38 11.92 6.52 -12.43
C ASP A 38 11.72 5.42 -11.37
N GLU A 39 10.98 5.70 -10.30
CA GLU A 39 10.63 4.68 -9.30
C GLU A 39 9.73 3.61 -9.90
N ARG A 40 8.77 4.01 -10.74
CA ARG A 40 7.92 3.08 -11.49
C ARG A 40 8.76 2.20 -12.42
N ALA A 41 9.66 2.81 -13.19
CA ALA A 41 10.55 2.08 -14.10
C ALA A 41 11.47 1.10 -13.36
N ALA A 42 12.00 1.50 -12.19
CA ALA A 42 12.81 0.63 -11.35
C ALA A 42 12.01 -0.59 -10.87
N LEU A 43 10.78 -0.39 -10.39
CA LEU A 43 9.92 -1.49 -9.97
C LEU A 43 9.55 -2.41 -11.15
N ASP A 44 9.27 -1.85 -12.33
CA ASP A 44 8.98 -2.62 -13.55
C ASP A 44 10.17 -3.50 -13.95
N ALA A 45 11.40 -2.98 -13.88
CA ALA A 45 12.61 -3.76 -14.14
C ALA A 45 12.77 -4.93 -13.16
N LEU A 46 12.52 -4.69 -11.86
CA LEU A 46 12.56 -5.74 -10.84
C LEU A 46 11.50 -6.82 -11.07
N ALA A 47 10.29 -6.43 -11.47
CA ALA A 47 9.22 -7.37 -11.81
C ALA A 47 9.53 -8.16 -13.09
N GLY A 48 10.05 -7.50 -14.13
CA GLY A 48 10.50 -8.14 -15.37
C GLY A 48 11.64 -9.13 -15.15
N GLY A 49 12.48 -8.89 -14.15
CA GLY A 49 13.53 -9.82 -13.71
C GLY A 49 13.07 -10.91 -12.73
N GLY A 50 11.79 -10.93 -12.32
CA GLY A 50 11.23 -11.93 -11.41
C GLY A 50 11.55 -11.73 -9.92
N LEU A 51 12.12 -10.59 -9.53
CA LEU A 51 12.41 -10.24 -8.13
C LEU A 51 11.18 -9.72 -7.39
N LEU A 52 10.18 -9.25 -8.13
CA LEU A 52 8.88 -8.83 -7.61
C LEU A 52 7.75 -9.58 -8.31
N PRO A 53 6.61 -9.79 -7.64
CA PRO A 53 5.38 -10.20 -8.32
C PRO A 53 4.97 -9.19 -9.39
N PRO A 54 4.18 -9.60 -10.41
CA PRO A 54 3.68 -8.69 -11.44
C PRO A 54 2.97 -7.48 -10.84
N LEU A 55 3.42 -6.29 -11.25
CA LEU A 55 2.93 -5.03 -10.70
C LEU A 55 1.47 -4.80 -11.11
N ARG A 56 0.60 -4.58 -10.11
CA ARG A 56 -0.83 -4.27 -10.28
C ARG A 56 -1.12 -2.81 -9.97
N LEU A 57 -0.29 -1.93 -10.53
CA LEU A 57 -0.34 -0.53 -10.20
C LEU A 57 -1.51 0.13 -10.96
N VAL A 58 -2.53 0.58 -10.22
CA VAL A 58 -3.72 1.22 -10.79
C VAL A 58 -3.56 2.73 -10.71
N GLN A 59 -3.75 3.43 -11.83
CA GLN A 59 -3.81 4.89 -11.82
C GLN A 59 -5.21 5.33 -11.40
N ALA A 60 -5.29 6.19 -10.38
CA ALA A 60 -6.55 6.78 -9.99
C ALA A 60 -6.96 7.83 -11.02
N VAL A 61 -8.06 7.58 -11.73
CA VAL A 61 -8.70 8.60 -12.59
C VAL A 61 -9.81 9.25 -11.75
N GLY A 62 -9.43 10.22 -10.92
CA GLY A 62 -10.33 10.94 -10.00
C GLY A 62 -9.92 10.84 -8.52
N PRO A 63 -10.65 11.50 -7.60
CA PRO A 63 -10.35 11.43 -6.18
C PRO A 63 -10.50 10.00 -5.66
N VAL A 64 -9.45 9.45 -5.05
CA VAL A 64 -9.48 8.12 -4.44
C VAL A 64 -10.33 8.18 -3.17
N PRO A 65 -11.45 7.43 -3.08
CA PRO A 65 -12.18 7.30 -1.83
C PRO A 65 -11.26 6.74 -0.76
N LYS A 66 -11.14 7.47 0.36
CA LYS A 66 -10.35 7.08 1.54
C LYS A 66 -10.73 5.71 2.14
N GLU A 67 -11.87 5.15 1.74
CA GLU A 67 -12.41 3.88 2.22
C GLU A 67 -12.14 2.68 1.27
N GLN A 68 -11.59 2.87 0.07
CA GLN A 68 -11.52 1.80 -0.94
C GLN A 68 -10.28 0.88 -0.89
N TRP A 69 -9.60 0.79 0.25
CA TRP A 69 -8.50 -0.18 0.41
C TRP A 69 -9.02 -1.60 0.10
N PRO A 70 -8.53 -2.29 -0.95
CA PRO A 70 -9.17 -3.52 -1.34
C PRO A 70 -8.71 -4.66 -0.43
N LEU A 71 -9.69 -5.19 0.31
CA LEU A 71 -9.76 -6.57 0.75
C LEU A 71 -9.61 -7.51 -0.46
N THR A 72 -8.38 -7.91 -0.78
CA THR A 72 -8.16 -9.17 -1.50
C THR A 72 -7.10 -9.98 -0.76
N ARG A 73 -7.56 -10.71 0.26
CA ARG A 73 -6.84 -11.90 0.71
C ARG A 73 -6.74 -12.87 -0.47
N ARG A 74 -5.53 -13.37 -0.75
CA ARG A 74 -5.40 -14.78 -1.10
C ARG A 74 -4.84 -15.47 0.14
N ALA A 75 -5.67 -16.40 0.65
CA ALA A 75 -5.54 -17.23 1.84
C ALA A 75 -5.58 -16.47 3.17
#